data_AF-A0A7W0JYV6-F1
#
_entry.id   AF-A0A7W0JYV6-F1
#
_cell.length_a   1.000
_cell.length_b   1.000
_cell.length_c   1.000
_cell.angle_alpha   90.00
_cell.angle_beta   90.00
_cell.angle_gamma   90.00
#
_symmetry.space_group_name_H-M   'P 1'
#
loop_
_entity.id
_entity.type
_entity.pdbx_description
1 polymer ?
#
loop_
_entity_poly.entity_id
_entity_poly.type
_entity_poly.pdbx_seq_one_letter_code
_entity_poly.pdbx_strand_id
1 'polypeptide(L)'
;MTSERAQAYGRLMRTVREDGELALSPTESALVREAADALLFCENLAADEEARDGLTRVGDLAGDLVGSGRWGPERAEQLLRDIECCGPMAPVG
;
A
#
# COMPACT_ATOMS: atom_id res chain seq x y z
N MET A 1 -7.85 -15.44 -3.64
CA MET A 1 -6.94 -14.44 -4.27
C MET A 1 -7.19 -14.40 -5.77
N THR A 2 -7.40 -13.22 -6.34
CA THR A 2 -7.49 -13.02 -7.80
C THR A 2 -6.10 -12.79 -8.39
N SER A 3 -5.95 -12.98 -9.70
CA SER A 3 -4.68 -12.72 -10.40
C SER A 3 -4.23 -11.26 -10.31
N GLU A 4 -5.18 -10.33 -10.17
CA GLU A 4 -4.94 -8.89 -10.02
C GLU A 4 -4.35 -8.52 -8.65
N ARG A 5 -4.91 -9.06 -7.56
CA ARG A 5 -4.41 -8.84 -6.19
C ARG A 5 -2.97 -9.31 -6.02
N ALA A 6 -2.63 -10.46 -6.60
CA ALA A 6 -1.26 -11.00 -6.58
C ALA A 6 -0.28 -10.12 -7.38
N GLN A 7 -0.71 -9.55 -8.50
CA GLN A 7 0.12 -8.63 -9.30
C GLN A 7 0.35 -7.30 -8.57
N ALA A 8 -0.69 -6.75 -7.95
CA ALA A 8 -0.60 -5.54 -7.13
C ALA A 8 0.38 -5.72 -5.97
N TYR A 9 0.24 -6.83 -5.24
CA TYR A 9 1.17 -7.21 -4.17
C TYR A 9 2.61 -7.32 -4.69
N GLY A 10 2.81 -7.94 -5.85
CA GLY A 10 4.13 -8.04 -6.48
C GLY A 10 4.76 -6.69 -6.81
N ARG A 11 3.98 -5.69 -7.24
CA ARG A 11 4.47 -4.32 -7.50
C ARG A 11 4.83 -3.61 -6.19
N LEU A 12 3.96 -3.70 -5.20
CA LEU A 12 4.23 -3.19 -3.84
C LEU A 12 5.53 -3.75 -3.25
N MET A 13 5.71 -5.06 -3.31
CA MET A 13 6.93 -5.70 -2.80
C MET A 13 8.18 -5.34 -3.60
N ARG A 14 8.04 -4.84 -4.83
CA ARG A 14 9.16 -4.26 -5.57
C ARG A 14 9.52 -2.91 -4.98
N THR A 15 8.55 -2.01 -4.80
CA THR A 15 8.76 -0.69 -4.17
C THR A 15 9.40 -0.80 -2.79
N VAL A 16 8.96 -1.75 -1.98
CA VAL A 16 9.52 -2.01 -0.65
C VAL A 16 10.95 -2.58 -0.68
N ARG A 17 11.39 -3.14 -1.81
CA ARG A 17 12.75 -3.67 -2.01
C ARG A 17 13.65 -2.74 -2.82
N GLU A 18 13.18 -1.53 -3.14
CA GLU A 18 14.00 -0.55 -3.83
C GLU A 18 15.08 -0.01 -2.89
N ASP A 19 16.28 0.21 -3.44
CA ASP A 19 17.42 0.79 -2.74
C ASP A 19 17.64 2.23 -3.23
N GLY A 20 18.26 3.07 -2.39
CA GLY A 20 18.66 4.45 -2.72
C GLY A 20 17.88 5.53 -1.97
N GLU A 21 17.99 6.78 -2.42
CA GLU A 21 17.43 7.95 -1.72
C GLU A 21 15.89 7.95 -1.67
N LEU A 22 15.25 7.22 -2.57
CA LEU A 22 13.79 7.04 -2.63
C LEU A 22 13.30 5.77 -1.91
N ALA A 23 14.22 4.98 -1.36
CA ALA A 23 13.87 3.76 -0.64
C ALA A 23 13.07 4.08 0.62
N LEU A 24 12.12 3.21 0.92
CA LEU A 24 11.44 3.23 2.20
C LEU A 24 12.41 2.78 3.30
N SER A 25 12.33 3.41 4.46
CA SER A 25 13.04 2.92 5.65
C SER A 25 12.53 1.52 6.05
N PRO A 26 13.25 0.77 6.90
CA PRO A 26 12.78 -0.53 7.37
C PRO A 26 11.40 -0.47 8.05
N THR A 27 11.12 0.61 8.79
CA THR A 27 9.83 0.82 9.47
C THR A 27 8.71 1.13 8.49
N GLU A 28 8.97 1.98 7.50
CA GLU A 28 7.99 2.32 6.45
C GLU A 28 7.69 1.11 5.56
N SER A 29 8.74 0.34 5.25
CA SER A 29 8.65 -0.94 4.55
C SER A 29 7.79 -1.96 5.29
N ALA A 30 7.96 -2.08 6.61
CA ALA A 30 7.15 -2.96 7.44
C ALA A 30 5.68 -2.53 7.43
N LEU A 31 5.40 -1.25 7.63
CA LEU A 31 4.05 -0.68 7.60
C LEU A 31 3.34 -0.97 6.27
N VAL A 32 4.02 -0.75 5.14
CA VAL A 32 3.46 -1.02 3.81
C VAL A 32 3.18 -2.51 3.59
N ARG A 33 4.06 -3.39 4.09
CA ARG A 33 3.86 -4.85 4.01
C ARG A 33 2.70 -5.32 4.87
N GLU A 34 2.63 -4.87 6.12
CA GLU A 34 1.56 -5.22 7.06
C GLU A 34 0.19 -4.82 6.51
N ALA A 35 0.07 -3.58 5.99
CA ALA A 35 -1.17 -3.12 5.37
C ALA A 35 -1.53 -3.92 4.11
N ALA A 36 -0.55 -4.24 3.26
CA ALA A 36 -0.78 -5.07 2.06
C ALA A 36 -1.19 -6.51 2.43
N ASP A 37 -0.58 -7.11 3.45
CA ASP A 37 -0.92 -8.45 3.93
C ASP A 37 -2.33 -8.48 4.53
N ALA A 38 -2.67 -7.51 5.39
CA ALA A 38 -4.03 -7.36 5.93
C ALA A 38 -5.07 -7.28 4.81
N LEU A 39 -4.83 -6.45 3.79
CA LEU A 39 -5.70 -6.34 2.62
C LEU A 39 -5.76 -7.62 1.78
N LEU A 40 -4.68 -8.40 1.71
CA LEU A 40 -4.63 -9.65 0.96
C LEU A 40 -5.51 -10.75 1.58
N PHE A 41 -5.67 -10.73 2.90
CA PHE A 41 -6.54 -11.67 3.62
C PHE A 41 -7.94 -11.10 3.91
N CYS A 42 -8.12 -9.80 3.75
CA CYS A 42 -9.41 -9.14 3.93
C CYS A 42 -10.46 -9.62 2.90
N GLU A 43 -11.63 -10.02 3.40
CA GLU A 43 -12.82 -10.36 2.58
C GLU A 43 -13.81 -9.20 2.47
N ASN A 44 -13.91 -8.37 3.51
CA ASN A 44 -14.80 -7.22 3.58
C ASN A 44 -14.11 -6.04 4.28
N LEU A 45 -13.62 -5.09 3.48
CA LEU A 45 -12.91 -3.92 3.98
C LEU A 45 -13.75 -3.06 4.94
N ALA A 46 -15.08 -3.03 4.79
CA ALA A 46 -15.94 -2.25 5.67
C ALA A 46 -16.01 -2.85 7.09
N ALA A 47 -15.82 -4.16 7.23
CA ALA A 47 -15.86 -4.86 8.52
C ALA A 47 -14.48 -5.09 9.12
N ASP A 48 -13.41 -4.92 8.34
CA ASP A 48 -12.04 -5.17 8.74
C ASP A 48 -11.37 -3.87 9.21
N GLU A 49 -11.16 -3.74 10.52
CA GLU A 49 -10.54 -2.55 11.11
C GLU A 49 -9.03 -2.48 10.84
N GLU A 50 -8.35 -3.62 10.86
CA GLU A 50 -6.91 -3.72 10.62
C GLU A 50 -6.57 -3.28 9.19
N ALA A 51 -7.34 -3.75 8.20
CA ALA A 51 -7.14 -3.35 6.81
C ALA A 51 -7.40 -1.84 6.59
N ARG A 52 -8.39 -1.25 7.28
CA ARG A 52 -8.70 0.18 7.18
C ARG A 52 -7.65 1.07 7.85
N ASP A 53 -7.19 0.68 9.04
CA ASP A 53 -6.12 1.35 9.76
C ASP A 53 -4.80 1.27 8.96
N GLY A 54 -4.49 0.11 8.38
CA GLY A 54 -3.36 -0.07 7.46
C GLY A 54 -3.41 0.90 6.27
N LEU A 55 -4.55 1.02 5.58
CA LEU A 55 -4.72 1.98 4.48
C LEU A 55 -4.53 3.43 4.93
N THR A 56 -5.07 3.79 6.10
CA THR A 56 -4.94 5.14 6.65
C THR A 56 -3.47 5.48 6.89
N ARG A 57 -2.74 4.58 7.56
CA ARG A 57 -1.31 4.76 7.86
C ARG A 57 -0.44 4.83 6.60
N VAL A 58 -0.77 4.06 5.56
CA VAL A 58 -0.07 4.14 4.28
C VAL A 58 -0.38 5.45 3.56
N GLY A 59 -1.61 5.95 3.68
CA GLY A 59 -2.02 7.30 3.24
C GLY A 59 -1.19 8.40 3.92
N ASP A 60 -1.07 8.36 5.24
CA ASP A 60 -0.27 9.31 6.01
C ASP A 60 1.21 9.25 5.62
N LEU A 61 1.77 8.05 5.50
CA LEU A 61 3.15 7.85 5.02
C LEU A 61 3.35 8.45 3.62
N ALA A 62 2.45 8.20 2.68
CA ALA A 62 2.52 8.76 1.34
C ALA A 62 2.49 10.30 1.36
N GLY A 63 1.65 10.88 2.23
CA GLY A 63 1.60 12.32 2.48
C GLY A 63 2.90 12.87 3.02
N ASP A 64 3.50 12.22 4.03
CA ASP A 64 4.77 12.63 4.64
C ASP A 64 5.95 12.55 3.64
N LEU A 65 5.97 11.51 2.80
CA LEU A 65 6.97 11.34 1.75
C LEU A 65 6.94 12.46 0.71
N VAL A 66 5.74 12.90 0.33
CA VAL A 66 5.56 14.04 -0.59
C VAL A 66 5.83 15.36 0.12
N GLY A 67 5.33 15.55 1.33
CA GLY A 67 5.49 16.77 2.12
C GLY A 67 6.95 17.07 2.49
N SER A 68 7.76 16.02 2.68
CA SER A 68 9.21 16.14 2.88
C SER A 68 10.00 16.36 1.58
N GLY A 69 9.35 16.22 0.42
CA GLY A 69 9.99 16.29 -0.90
C GLY A 69 10.81 15.05 -1.26
N ARG A 70 10.76 13.99 -0.45
CA ARG A 70 11.47 12.73 -0.74
C ARG A 70 10.88 12.06 -1.96
N TRP A 71 9.55 12.04 -2.10
CA TRP A 71 8.85 11.50 -3.27
C TRP A 71 8.07 12.59 -4.02
N GLY A 72 7.87 12.38 -5.31
CA GLY A 72 6.88 13.12 -6.10
C GLY A 72 5.46 12.57 -5.91
N PRO A 73 4.43 13.39 -6.14
CA PRO A 73 3.03 13.00 -5.94
C PRO A 73 2.63 11.80 -6.79
N GLU A 74 3.12 11.68 -8.03
CA GLU A 74 2.80 10.57 -8.93
C GLU A 74 3.27 9.22 -8.38
N ARG A 75 4.42 9.21 -7.69
CA ARG A 75 4.96 8.00 -7.06
C ARG A 75 4.15 7.61 -5.83
N ALA A 76 3.75 8.58 -5.01
CA ALA A 76 2.89 8.36 -3.86
C ALA A 76 1.51 7.84 -4.27
N GLU A 77 0.91 8.43 -5.30
CA GLU A 77 -0.36 7.95 -5.87
C GLU A 77 -0.25 6.51 -6.41
N GLN A 78 0.85 6.16 -7.05
CA GLN A 78 1.08 4.80 -7.52
C GLN A 78 1.16 3.79 -6.37
N LEU A 79 1.83 4.14 -5.26
CA LEU A 79 1.86 3.31 -4.05
C LEU A 79 0.45 3.09 -3.49
N LEU A 80 -0.34 4.16 -3.39
CA LEU A 80 -1.71 4.11 -2.87
C LEU A 80 -2.63 3.26 -3.75
N ARG A 81 -2.51 3.40 -5.08
CA ARG A 81 -3.24 2.56 -6.02
C ARG A 81 -2.85 1.09 -5.90
N ASP A 82 -1.56 0.80 -5.80
CA ASP A 82 -1.09 -0.58 -5.70
C ASP A 82 -1.55 -1.25 -4.40
N ILE A 83 -1.61 -0.52 -3.28
CA ILE A 83 -2.11 -1.06 -2.03
C ILE A 83 -3.62 -1.28 -2.02
N GLU A 84 -4.41 -0.35 -2.57
CA GLU A 84 -5.86 -0.54 -2.73
C GLU A 84 -6.17 -1.78 -3.57
N CYS A 85 -5.40 -2.04 -4.63
CA CYS A 85 -5.54 -3.22 -5.47
C CYS A 85 -5.16 -4.55 -4.78
N CYS A 86 -4.52 -4.53 -3.60
CA CYS A 86 -4.31 -5.74 -2.80
C CYS A 86 -5.60 -6.19 -2.08
N GLY A 87 -6.52 -5.26 -1.83
CA GLY A 87 -7.77 -5.48 -1.11
C GLY A 87 -8.83 -6.26 -1.90
N PRO A 88 -9.95 -6.61 -1.25
CA PRO A 88 -11.13 -7.10 -1.97
C PRO A 88 -11.61 -6.01 -2.93
N MET A 89 -11.78 -6.35 -4.22
CA MET A 89 -12.37 -5.41 -5.16
C MET A 89 -13.78 -5.07 -4.66
N ALA A 90 -14.03 -3.80 -4.36
CA ALA A 90 -15.39 -3.34 -4.17
C ALA A 90 -16.18 -3.77 -5.42
N PRO A 91 -17.38 -4.37 -5.28
CA PRO A 91 -18.20 -4.65 -6.44
C PRO A 91 -18.38 -3.33 -7.19
N VAL A 92 -17.92 -3.27 -8.43
CA VAL A 92 -18.31 -2.20 -9.34
C VAL A 92 -19.83 -2.28 -9.44
N GLY A 93 -20.50 -1.27 -8.89
CA GLY A 93 -21.95 -1.11 -8.98
C GLY A 93 -22.39 -0.81 -10.40
#